data_AF-A0A8K9Y859-F1
#
_entry.id   AF-A0A8K9Y859-F1
#
_cell.length_a   1.000
_cell.length_b   1.000
_cell.length_c   1.000
_cell.angle_alpha   90.00
_cell.angle_beta   90.00
_cell.angle_gamma   90.00
#
_symmetry.space_group_name_H-M   'P 1'
#
loop_
_entity.id
_entity.type
_entity.pdbx_description
1 polymer ?
#
loop_
_entity_poly.entity_id
_entity_poly.type
_entity_poly.pdbx_seq_one_letter_code
_entity_poly.pdbx_strand_id
1 'polypeptide(L)'
;MSDMRQSLLRRDALSAAKEVLYHLDIYLSGQVQNNPSPSVDTPTLELVEEFILHRRMSALQELQLLEIMCSCFQEQSRDAVRQLIFSALFTLQGNQADESRMALLGKLVSMAIAVGRVPILECAATWLQRSHPVYCRRLARVLVDDYCSLLPGSMVPTLNNLSCSCPPFCCQFITAVTTLYDLSTEELTPPVQLLQMVVSWIQDQPRLVLITLLNTPPSSSQPIGSLDLTPLAGLVRWCVKAPLAYRRDGKQDLANGTTETELEAGPLFSELHLSVLQVLLLLPGVLREKGLLGRLALLQPDQLTSLISDLSDLLEELNPLHSDTQTHIQLTLDRLAQALQVSMAAGALLCSRGRDDLRALCSRLPHNNLLQLVMSGPVQQSGFYPHIHTPPLGYSPRMAFPFRPSH
;
A
#
# COMPACT_ATOMS: atom_id res chain seq x y z
N MET A 1 -11.87 -8.15 38.81
CA MET A 1 -10.93 -7.11 38.31
C MET A 1 -10.21 -6.38 39.42
N SER A 2 -10.88 -5.91 40.48
CA SER A 2 -10.28 -5.22 41.63
C SER A 2 -9.16 -6.02 42.32
N ASP A 3 -9.37 -7.32 42.55
CA ASP A 3 -8.35 -8.18 43.19
C ASP A 3 -7.11 -8.38 42.33
N MET A 4 -7.29 -8.51 41.00
CA MET A 4 -6.18 -8.62 40.06
C MET A 4 -5.35 -7.34 40.04
N ARG A 5 -6.00 -6.19 39.91
CA ARG A 5 -5.31 -4.88 39.96
C ARG A 5 -4.48 -4.74 41.23
N GLN A 6 -5.04 -5.09 42.39
CA GLN A 6 -4.34 -5.02 43.67
C GLN A 6 -3.14 -5.97 43.75
N SER A 7 -3.24 -7.16 43.16
CA SER A 7 -2.12 -8.11 43.04
C SER A 7 -1.00 -7.56 42.15
N LEU A 8 -1.34 -6.95 41.02
CA LEU A 8 -0.39 -6.37 40.07
C LEU A 8 0.38 -5.17 40.64
N LEU A 9 -0.27 -4.33 41.45
CA LEU A 9 0.36 -3.18 42.10
C LEU A 9 1.55 -3.56 43.00
N ARG A 10 1.54 -4.78 43.56
CA ARG A 10 2.61 -5.29 44.44
C ARG A 10 3.81 -5.85 43.69
N ARG A 11 3.71 -6.03 42.37
CA ARG A 11 4.76 -6.61 41.53
C ARG A 11 5.67 -5.53 40.94
N ASP A 12 6.88 -5.92 40.53
CA ASP A 12 7.71 -5.08 39.68
C ASP A 12 7.06 -4.87 38.30
N ALA A 13 7.54 -3.89 37.54
CA ALA A 13 6.91 -3.48 36.29
C ALA A 13 6.85 -4.62 35.26
N LEU A 14 7.93 -5.37 35.09
CA LEU A 14 8.01 -6.44 34.09
C LEU A 14 7.13 -7.63 34.48
N SER A 15 7.18 -8.05 35.75
CA SER A 15 6.33 -9.14 36.25
C SER A 15 4.84 -8.80 36.20
N ALA A 16 4.46 -7.53 36.42
CA ALA A 16 3.09 -7.08 36.27
C ALA A 16 2.65 -7.12 34.80
N ALA A 17 3.47 -6.59 33.88
CA ALA A 17 3.18 -6.62 32.44
C ALA A 17 3.03 -8.05 31.91
N LYS A 18 3.92 -8.97 32.31
CA LYS A 18 3.84 -10.39 31.97
C LYS A 18 2.52 -11.03 32.42
N GLU A 19 2.08 -10.73 33.65
CA GLU A 19 0.82 -11.25 34.18
C GLU A 19 -0.40 -10.68 33.44
N VAL A 20 -0.36 -9.40 33.04
CA VAL A 20 -1.41 -8.80 32.21
C VAL A 20 -1.49 -9.46 30.84
N LEU A 21 -0.35 -9.72 30.19
CA LEU A 21 -0.32 -10.45 28.91
C LEU A 21 -0.90 -11.87 29.05
N TYR A 22 -0.54 -12.58 30.12
CA TYR A 22 -1.08 -13.92 30.39
C TYR A 22 -2.59 -13.89 30.65
N HIS A 23 -3.08 -12.90 31.39
CA HIS A 23 -4.51 -12.73 31.62
C HIS A 23 -5.26 -12.39 30.32
N LEU A 24 -4.72 -11.51 29.48
CA LEU A 24 -5.28 -11.22 28.16
C LEU A 24 -5.45 -12.49 27.33
N ASP A 25 -4.42 -13.33 27.32
CA ASP A 25 -4.41 -14.58 26.56
C ASP A 25 -5.54 -15.52 27.00
N ILE A 26 -5.67 -15.77 28.30
CA ILE A 26 -6.72 -16.64 28.86
C ILE A 26 -8.11 -16.03 28.62
N TYR A 27 -8.28 -14.76 28.97
CA TYR A 27 -9.56 -14.08 28.89
C TYR A 27 -10.07 -14.05 27.45
N LEU A 28 -9.23 -13.62 26.51
CA LEU A 28 -9.61 -13.51 25.10
C LEU A 28 -9.75 -14.88 24.44
N SER A 29 -8.97 -15.89 24.85
CA SER A 29 -9.20 -17.26 24.42
C SER A 29 -10.60 -17.76 24.79
N GLY A 30 -11.06 -17.47 26.02
CA GLY A 30 -12.41 -17.75 26.47
C GLY A 30 -13.47 -16.95 25.70
N GLN A 31 -13.22 -15.66 25.43
CA GLN A 31 -14.13 -14.82 24.65
C GLN A 31 -14.36 -15.37 23.24
N VAL A 32 -13.29 -15.72 22.51
CA VAL A 32 -13.41 -16.26 21.14
C VAL A 32 -14.11 -17.63 21.12
N GLN A 33 -14.05 -18.41 22.20
CA GLN A 33 -14.78 -19.69 22.28
C GLN A 33 -16.28 -19.50 22.53
N ASN A 34 -16.64 -18.52 23.37
CA ASN A 34 -18.00 -18.41 23.90
C ASN A 34 -18.85 -17.33 23.23
N ASN A 35 -18.23 -16.37 22.55
CA ASN A 35 -18.93 -15.24 21.95
C ASN A 35 -18.74 -15.17 20.43
N PRO A 36 -19.83 -15.01 19.66
CA PRO A 36 -19.76 -14.93 18.20
C PRO A 36 -19.12 -13.63 17.69
N SER A 37 -19.09 -12.59 18.52
CA SER A 37 -18.45 -11.29 18.24
C SER A 37 -17.60 -10.86 19.42
N PRO A 38 -16.40 -11.45 19.60
CA PRO A 38 -15.54 -11.17 20.74
C PRO A 38 -15.02 -9.72 20.67
N SER A 39 -15.01 -9.04 21.82
CA SER A 39 -14.49 -7.69 21.98
C SER A 39 -13.71 -7.57 23.29
N VAL A 40 -12.77 -6.63 23.34
CA VAL A 40 -12.03 -6.31 24.57
C VAL A 40 -12.86 -5.34 25.40
N ASP A 41 -13.07 -5.66 26.69
CA ASP A 41 -13.81 -4.82 27.62
C ASP A 41 -12.95 -3.69 28.20
N THR A 42 -13.59 -2.58 28.57
CA THR A 42 -12.92 -1.38 29.11
C THR A 42 -12.00 -1.67 30.30
N PRO A 43 -12.40 -2.48 31.31
CA PRO A 43 -11.53 -2.77 32.46
C PRO A 43 -10.23 -3.47 32.06
N THR A 44 -10.25 -4.30 31.02
CA THR A 44 -9.06 -4.97 30.50
C THR A 44 -8.12 -3.98 29.80
N LEU A 45 -8.69 -3.01 29.06
CA LEU A 45 -7.91 -1.92 28.45
C LEU A 45 -7.25 -1.04 29.50
N GLU A 46 -7.92 -0.74 30.61
CA GLU A 46 -7.34 0.00 31.73
C GLU A 46 -6.13 -0.70 32.34
N LEU A 47 -6.15 -2.04 32.47
CA LEU A 47 -5.00 -2.81 32.95
C LEU A 47 -3.81 -2.72 31.98
N VAL A 48 -4.07 -2.78 30.67
CA VAL A 48 -3.01 -2.60 29.65
C VAL A 48 -2.37 -1.23 29.78
N GLU A 49 -3.19 -0.18 29.88
CA GLU A 49 -2.69 1.19 30.03
C GLU A 49 -1.86 1.34 31.30
N GLU A 50 -2.39 0.91 32.44
CA GLU A 50 -1.73 1.09 33.72
C GLU A 50 -0.43 0.28 33.85
N PHE A 51 -0.42 -0.99 33.44
CA PHE A 51 0.67 -1.91 33.76
C PHE A 51 1.65 -2.19 32.61
N ILE A 52 1.26 -1.94 31.35
CA ILE A 52 2.13 -2.13 30.18
C ILE A 52 2.62 -0.77 29.65
N LEU A 53 1.74 0.23 29.54
CA LEU A 53 2.06 1.48 28.83
C LEU A 53 2.56 2.61 29.73
N HIS A 54 2.07 2.71 30.97
CA HIS A 54 2.41 3.82 31.87
C HIS A 54 3.51 3.50 32.90
N ARG A 55 3.78 2.23 33.20
CA ARG A 55 4.85 1.90 34.15
C ARG A 55 6.21 2.16 33.52
N ARG A 56 7.00 2.98 34.20
CA ARG A 56 8.40 3.22 33.83
C ARG A 56 9.19 1.91 33.90
N MET A 57 9.83 1.58 32.80
CA MET A 57 10.77 0.46 32.69
C MET A 57 12.15 1.01 32.32
N SER A 58 13.22 0.32 32.76
CA SER A 58 14.55 0.56 32.21
C SER A 58 14.63 0.05 30.76
N ALA A 59 15.63 0.48 29.99
CA ALA A 59 15.83 -0.02 28.62
C ALA A 59 15.98 -1.55 28.55
N LEU A 60 16.64 -2.16 29.55
CA LEU A 60 16.76 -3.62 29.64
C LEU A 60 15.39 -4.28 29.88
N GLN A 61 14.59 -3.73 30.80
CA GLN A 61 13.25 -4.25 31.08
C GLN A 61 12.31 -4.09 29.88
N GLU A 62 12.42 -2.98 29.15
CA GLU A 62 11.66 -2.76 27.92
C GLU A 62 12.04 -3.80 26.85
N LEU A 63 13.33 -4.08 26.66
CA LEU A 63 13.77 -5.14 25.76
C LEU A 63 13.22 -6.52 26.19
N GLN A 64 13.29 -6.83 27.48
CA GLN A 64 12.73 -8.08 28.02
C GLN A 64 11.21 -8.16 27.82
N LEU A 65 10.49 -7.03 27.94
CA LEU A 65 9.06 -6.97 27.66
C LEU A 65 8.79 -7.31 26.18
N LEU A 66 9.56 -6.74 25.24
CA LEU A 66 9.42 -7.04 23.81
C LEU A 66 9.68 -8.52 23.51
N GLU A 67 10.68 -9.14 24.15
CA GLU A 67 10.93 -10.59 24.04
C GLU A 67 9.76 -11.43 24.56
N ILE A 68 9.19 -11.05 25.71
CA ILE A 68 8.00 -11.71 26.29
C ILE A 68 6.80 -11.57 25.36
N MET A 69 6.57 -10.38 24.79
CA MET A 69 5.51 -10.14 23.82
C MET A 69 5.71 -11.01 22.56
N CYS A 70 6.92 -11.04 22.01
CA CYS A 70 7.26 -11.92 20.89
C CYS A 70 6.93 -13.38 21.18
N SER A 71 7.30 -13.87 22.37
CA SER A 71 7.01 -15.24 22.80
C SER A 71 5.51 -15.49 22.96
N CYS A 72 4.79 -14.56 23.59
CA CYS A 72 3.34 -14.63 23.77
C CYS A 72 2.59 -14.74 22.43
N PHE A 73 2.91 -13.89 21.45
CA PHE A 73 2.30 -13.97 20.13
C PHE A 73 2.70 -15.23 19.36
N GLN A 74 3.94 -15.69 19.51
CA GLN A 74 4.41 -16.91 18.87
C GLN A 74 3.69 -18.16 19.41
N GLU A 75 3.49 -18.24 20.72
CA GLU A 75 2.89 -19.38 21.42
C GLU A 75 1.36 -19.46 21.24
N GLN A 76 0.67 -18.33 21.12
CA GLN A 76 -0.80 -18.33 20.97
C GLN A 76 -1.22 -18.87 19.61
N SER A 77 -1.71 -20.12 19.54
CA SER A 77 -2.09 -20.78 18.29
C SER A 77 -3.27 -20.17 17.50
N ARG A 78 -4.11 -19.33 18.12
CA ARG A 78 -5.36 -18.82 17.53
C ARG A 78 -5.20 -17.40 17.03
N ASP A 79 -5.27 -17.19 15.72
CA ASP A 79 -5.10 -15.87 15.09
C ASP A 79 -6.12 -14.85 15.59
N ALA A 80 -7.38 -15.25 15.78
CA ALA A 80 -8.41 -14.37 16.34
C ALA A 80 -8.03 -13.84 17.74
N VAL A 81 -7.39 -14.67 18.57
CA VAL A 81 -6.93 -14.25 19.91
C VAL A 81 -5.73 -13.31 19.78
N ARG A 82 -4.75 -13.62 18.90
CA ARG A 82 -3.62 -12.73 18.61
C ARG A 82 -4.10 -11.34 18.18
N GLN A 83 -5.05 -11.27 17.25
CA GLN A 83 -5.60 -10.01 16.76
C GLN A 83 -6.29 -9.20 17.87
N LEU A 84 -7.03 -9.86 18.78
CA LEU A 84 -7.66 -9.19 19.92
C LEU A 84 -6.64 -8.71 20.95
N ILE A 85 -5.60 -9.50 21.25
CA ILE A 85 -4.49 -9.07 22.12
C ILE A 85 -3.81 -7.84 21.50
N PHE A 86 -3.50 -7.89 20.21
CA PHE A 86 -2.88 -6.79 19.49
C PHE A 86 -3.76 -5.53 19.50
N SER A 87 -5.06 -5.68 19.28
CA SER A 87 -6.03 -4.59 19.37
C SER A 87 -6.09 -4.00 20.79
N ALA A 88 -6.11 -4.83 21.83
CA ALA A 88 -6.08 -4.35 23.22
C ALA A 88 -4.83 -3.51 23.52
N LEU A 89 -3.69 -3.89 22.95
CA LEU A 89 -2.40 -3.22 23.12
C LEU A 89 -2.26 -1.95 22.28
N PHE A 90 -2.79 -1.91 21.06
CA PHE A 90 -2.41 -0.89 20.08
C PHE A 90 -3.57 -0.17 19.39
N THR A 91 -4.83 -0.47 19.72
CA THR A 91 -5.94 0.38 19.29
C THR A 91 -5.85 1.74 19.99
N LEU A 92 -5.80 2.79 19.18
CA LEU A 92 -5.66 4.17 19.65
C LEU A 92 -7.02 4.71 20.10
N GLN A 93 -7.03 5.43 21.22
CA GLN A 93 -8.25 5.89 21.89
C GLN A 93 -8.43 7.42 21.86
N GLY A 94 -7.48 8.16 21.28
CA GLY A 94 -7.43 9.62 21.34
C GLY A 94 -7.02 10.14 22.72
N ASN A 95 -6.31 9.33 23.51
CA ASN A 95 -5.91 9.65 24.89
C ASN A 95 -4.38 9.80 25.01
N GLN A 96 -3.90 10.20 26.19
CA GLN A 96 -2.45 10.41 26.41
C GLN A 96 -1.62 9.12 26.33
N ALA A 97 -2.25 7.95 26.49
CA ALA A 97 -1.56 6.66 26.41
C ALA A 97 -1.18 6.31 24.95
N ASP A 98 -1.82 6.93 23.95
CA ASP A 98 -1.58 6.65 22.53
C ASP A 98 -0.14 6.90 22.10
N GLU A 99 0.55 7.86 22.71
CA GLU A 99 1.98 8.09 22.46
C GLU A 99 2.84 6.91 22.93
N SER A 100 2.57 6.39 24.13
CA SER A 100 3.22 5.18 24.63
C SER A 100 2.84 3.95 23.80
N ARG A 101 1.58 3.83 23.35
CA ARG A 101 1.14 2.75 22.45
C ARG A 101 1.92 2.77 21.15
N MET A 102 2.03 3.93 20.51
CA MET A 102 2.76 4.10 19.25
C MET A 102 4.25 3.80 19.41
N ALA A 103 4.87 4.26 20.51
CA ALA A 103 6.27 3.98 20.78
C ALA A 103 6.53 2.47 20.98
N LEU A 104 5.69 1.80 21.77
CA LEU A 104 5.79 0.36 21.99
C LEU A 104 5.51 -0.44 20.70
N LEU A 105 4.50 -0.01 19.91
CA LEU A 105 4.17 -0.62 18.62
C LEU A 105 5.36 -0.56 17.66
N GLY A 106 5.98 0.60 17.52
CA GLY A 106 7.16 0.79 16.67
C GLY A 106 8.29 -0.16 17.05
N LYS A 107 8.64 -0.22 18.34
CA LYS A 107 9.68 -1.12 18.86
C LYS A 107 9.34 -2.59 18.67
N LEU A 108 8.09 -2.98 18.92
CA LEU A 108 7.65 -4.37 18.77
C LEU A 108 7.66 -4.83 17.31
N VAL A 109 7.14 -4.03 16.39
CA VAL A 109 7.12 -4.35 14.96
C VAL A 109 8.54 -4.33 14.40
N SER A 110 9.36 -3.37 14.80
CA SER A 110 10.78 -3.34 14.45
C SER A 110 11.48 -4.62 14.91
N MET A 111 11.39 -4.99 16.20
CA MET A 111 11.98 -6.23 16.68
C MET A 111 11.42 -7.48 15.97
N ALA A 112 10.12 -7.52 15.69
CA ALA A 112 9.48 -8.62 14.98
C ALA A 112 10.02 -8.81 13.56
N ILE A 113 10.36 -7.74 12.85
CA ILE A 113 11.06 -7.82 11.55
C ILE A 113 12.46 -8.40 11.75
N ALA A 114 13.25 -7.85 12.69
CA ALA A 114 14.64 -8.26 12.92
C ALA A 114 14.77 -9.74 13.27
N VAL A 115 13.86 -10.29 14.07
CA VAL A 115 13.90 -11.69 14.54
C VAL A 115 12.87 -12.61 13.87
N GLY A 116 12.17 -12.14 12.83
CA GLY A 116 11.27 -12.95 11.99
C GLY A 116 9.99 -13.44 12.68
N ARG A 117 9.34 -12.62 13.52
CA ARG A 117 8.08 -12.99 14.21
C ARG A 117 6.84 -12.70 13.36
N VAL A 118 6.57 -13.60 12.40
CA VAL A 118 5.42 -13.50 11.49
C VAL A 118 4.07 -13.22 12.18
N PRO A 119 3.71 -13.87 13.32
CA PRO A 119 2.41 -13.62 13.95
C PRO A 119 2.18 -12.17 14.38
N ILE A 120 3.22 -11.46 14.81
CA ILE A 120 3.13 -10.03 15.14
C ILE A 120 2.97 -9.20 13.87
N LEU A 121 3.68 -9.55 12.80
CA LEU A 121 3.63 -8.82 11.53
C LEU A 121 2.27 -8.96 10.85
N GLU A 122 1.60 -10.12 10.97
CA GLU A 122 0.22 -10.31 10.51
C GLU A 122 -0.79 -9.45 11.28
N CYS A 123 -0.62 -9.33 12.61
CA CYS A 123 -1.39 -8.39 13.41
C CYS A 123 -1.11 -6.93 13.03
N ALA A 124 0.15 -6.57 12.82
CA ALA A 124 0.55 -5.24 12.38
C ALA A 124 -0.01 -4.90 10.99
N ALA A 125 -0.06 -5.86 10.07
CA ALA A 125 -0.69 -5.70 8.75
C ALA A 125 -2.18 -5.36 8.89
N THR A 126 -2.89 -6.09 9.74
CA THR A 126 -4.32 -5.86 10.02
C THR A 126 -4.53 -4.51 10.69
N TRP A 127 -3.64 -4.12 11.59
CA TRP A 127 -3.64 -2.82 12.24
C TRP A 127 -3.41 -1.69 11.24
N LEU A 128 -2.41 -1.79 10.35
CA LEU A 128 -2.16 -0.80 9.28
C LEU A 128 -3.37 -0.63 8.37
N GLN A 129 -4.01 -1.73 7.98
CA GLN A 129 -5.19 -1.71 7.12
C GLN A 129 -6.39 -0.98 7.76
N ARG A 130 -6.51 -0.98 9.10
CA ARG A 130 -7.67 -0.46 9.82
C ARG A 130 -7.43 0.88 10.51
N SER A 131 -6.17 1.28 10.65
CA SER A 131 -5.77 2.51 11.31
C SER A 131 -5.83 3.72 10.37
N HIS A 132 -5.94 4.90 10.98
CA HIS A 132 -5.89 6.16 10.25
C HIS A 132 -4.49 6.37 9.63
N PRO A 133 -4.37 6.89 8.39
CA PRO A 133 -3.11 7.07 7.67
C PRO A 133 -2.04 7.82 8.44
N VAL A 134 -2.41 8.78 9.30
CA VAL A 134 -1.45 9.52 10.14
C VAL A 134 -0.63 8.58 11.03
N TYR A 135 -1.26 7.59 11.67
CA TYR A 135 -0.58 6.66 12.55
C TYR A 135 0.20 5.60 11.76
N CYS A 136 -0.32 5.21 10.60
CA CYS A 136 0.39 4.32 9.69
C CYS A 136 1.69 4.95 9.19
N ARG A 137 1.66 6.24 8.82
CA ARG A 137 2.86 7.02 8.46
C ARG A 137 3.86 7.12 9.61
N ARG A 138 3.40 7.30 10.85
CA ARG A 138 4.27 7.31 12.03
C ARG A 138 4.99 5.98 12.23
N LEU A 139 4.27 4.86 12.15
CA LEU A 139 4.89 3.53 12.22
C LEU A 139 5.86 3.32 11.06
N ALA A 140 5.45 3.64 9.82
CA ALA A 140 6.29 3.51 8.64
C ALA A 140 7.60 4.30 8.77
N ARG A 141 7.54 5.54 9.28
CA ARG A 141 8.74 6.36 9.52
C ARG A 141 9.72 5.70 10.47
N VAL A 142 9.25 5.19 11.61
CA VAL A 142 10.11 4.48 12.59
C VAL A 142 10.82 3.30 11.92
N LEU A 143 10.10 2.50 11.14
CA LEU A 143 10.69 1.34 10.48
C LEU A 143 11.67 1.73 9.37
N VAL A 144 11.39 2.80 8.61
CA VAL A 144 12.34 3.30 7.60
C VAL A 144 13.60 3.83 8.27
N ASP A 145 13.48 4.55 9.39
CA ASP A 145 14.63 5.03 10.15
C ASP A 145 15.49 3.85 10.66
N ASP A 146 14.86 2.83 11.24
CA ASP A 146 15.55 1.65 11.77
C ASP A 146 16.29 0.84 10.69
N TYR A 147 15.65 0.63 9.52
CA TYR A 147 16.11 -0.34 8.53
C TYR A 147 16.76 0.25 7.29
N CYS A 148 16.42 1.49 6.93
CA CYS A 148 16.94 2.15 5.73
C CYS A 148 17.99 3.21 6.08
N SER A 149 17.80 3.93 7.20
CA SER A 149 18.70 5.02 7.60
C SER A 149 19.84 4.57 8.51
N LEU A 150 19.57 3.70 9.50
CA LEU A 150 20.54 3.36 10.55
C LEU A 150 21.40 2.12 10.26
N LEU A 151 20.96 1.20 9.38
CA LEU A 151 21.66 -0.07 9.11
C LEU A 151 21.78 -0.40 7.61
N PRO A 152 22.53 0.38 6.81
CA PRO A 152 22.69 0.08 5.38
C PRO A 152 23.41 -1.26 5.17
N GLY A 153 22.77 -2.19 4.46
CA GLY A 153 23.41 -3.41 3.94
C GLY A 153 23.31 -4.68 4.81
N SER A 154 23.36 -4.58 6.15
CA SER A 154 23.36 -5.78 7.00
C SER A 154 21.99 -6.47 7.14
N MET A 155 20.89 -5.73 6.95
CA MET A 155 19.51 -6.22 7.12
C MET A 155 18.82 -6.59 5.79
N VAL A 156 19.51 -6.43 4.66
CA VAL A 156 18.96 -6.70 3.32
C VAL A 156 18.42 -8.13 3.17
N PRO A 157 19.09 -9.20 3.66
CA PRO A 157 18.54 -10.54 3.57
C PRO A 157 17.25 -10.74 4.37
N THR A 158 17.18 -10.18 5.58
CA THR A 158 16.00 -10.24 6.46
C THR A 158 14.81 -9.54 5.81
N LEU A 159 15.04 -8.35 5.24
CA LEU A 159 14.02 -7.56 4.58
C LEU A 159 13.57 -8.20 3.27
N ASN A 160 14.48 -8.77 2.47
CA ASN A 160 14.10 -9.49 1.24
C ASN A 160 13.24 -10.72 1.54
N ASN A 161 13.57 -11.50 2.57
CA ASN A 161 12.77 -12.66 2.98
C ASN A 161 11.39 -12.27 3.53
N LEU A 162 11.22 -11.03 4.00
CA LEU A 162 9.96 -10.57 4.57
C LEU A 162 8.81 -10.62 3.54
N SER A 163 9.09 -10.29 2.28
CA SER A 163 8.12 -10.35 1.18
C SER A 163 7.53 -11.75 0.99
N CYS A 164 8.32 -12.80 1.22
CA CYS A 164 7.89 -14.20 1.20
C CYS A 164 7.20 -14.63 2.49
N SER A 165 7.73 -14.20 3.64
CA SER A 165 7.33 -14.70 4.96
C SER A 165 6.05 -14.05 5.49
N CYS A 166 5.84 -12.75 5.21
CA CYS A 166 4.63 -12.02 5.61
C CYS A 166 4.17 -11.03 4.51
N PRO A 167 3.67 -11.52 3.35
CA PRO A 167 3.22 -10.66 2.26
C PRO A 167 2.17 -9.59 2.64
N PRO A 168 1.17 -9.87 3.51
CA PRO A 168 0.19 -8.85 3.92
C PRO A 168 0.83 -7.64 4.60
N PHE A 169 1.85 -7.86 5.43
CA PHE A 169 2.57 -6.77 6.09
C PHE A 169 3.34 -5.93 5.08
N CYS A 170 4.10 -6.56 4.18
CA CYS A 170 4.82 -5.84 3.12
C CYS A 170 3.87 -5.00 2.25
N CYS A 171 2.72 -5.55 1.84
CA CYS A 171 1.73 -4.80 1.06
C CYS A 171 1.26 -3.53 1.80
N GLN A 172 0.89 -3.65 3.08
CA GLN A 172 0.43 -2.52 3.88
C GLN A 172 1.55 -1.54 4.23
N PHE A 173 2.76 -2.03 4.44
CA PHE A 173 3.94 -1.21 4.65
C PHE A 173 4.24 -0.36 3.40
N ILE A 174 4.20 -0.95 2.20
CA ILE A 174 4.33 -0.19 0.93
C ILE A 174 3.24 0.87 0.84
N THR A 175 1.98 0.55 1.19
CA THR A 175 0.89 1.55 1.18
C THR A 175 1.20 2.70 2.15
N ALA A 176 1.70 2.39 3.35
CA ALA A 176 2.02 3.38 4.36
C ALA A 176 3.20 4.28 3.95
N VAL A 177 4.30 3.71 3.41
CA VAL A 177 5.48 4.49 2.99
C VAL A 177 5.19 5.34 1.75
N THR A 178 4.39 4.86 0.81
CA THR A 178 3.98 5.66 -0.37
C THR A 178 2.98 6.76 -0.02
N THR A 179 2.33 6.66 1.15
CA THR A 179 1.55 7.76 1.74
C THR A 179 2.43 8.71 2.57
N LEU A 180 3.55 8.24 3.11
CA LEU A 180 4.50 9.02 3.90
C LEU A 180 5.40 9.89 3.03
N TYR A 181 6.04 9.29 2.03
CA TYR A 181 6.93 9.97 1.10
C TYR A 181 6.14 10.29 -0.16
N ASP A 182 5.56 11.48 -0.27
CA ASP A 182 4.70 11.84 -1.39
C ASP A 182 5.42 12.64 -2.49
N LEU A 183 6.74 12.85 -2.33
CA LEU A 183 7.58 13.67 -3.22
C LEU A 183 7.10 15.12 -3.33
N SER A 184 6.35 15.63 -2.35
CA SER A 184 5.92 17.04 -2.30
C SER A 184 7.05 17.97 -1.90
N THR A 185 7.96 17.53 -1.02
CA THR A 185 9.16 18.23 -0.58
C THR A 185 10.38 17.29 -0.57
N GLU A 186 11.57 17.85 -0.39
CA GLU A 186 12.83 17.09 -0.29
C GLU A 186 12.80 16.07 0.87
N GLU A 187 12.38 16.51 2.07
CA GLU A 187 12.22 15.64 3.26
C GLU A 187 11.21 14.50 3.06
N LEU A 188 10.31 14.64 2.10
CA LEU A 188 9.28 13.67 1.75
C LEU A 188 9.65 12.86 0.50
N THR A 189 10.93 12.84 0.16
CA THR A 189 11.53 11.96 -0.87
C THR A 189 11.92 10.62 -0.24
N PRO A 190 11.56 9.48 -0.84
CA PRO A 190 11.87 8.18 -0.26
C PRO A 190 13.39 7.91 -0.27
N PRO A 191 13.97 7.39 0.82
CA PRO A 191 15.36 6.97 0.85
C PRO A 191 15.65 5.91 -0.23
N VAL A 192 16.85 5.94 -0.82
CA VAL A 192 17.23 5.03 -1.92
C VAL A 192 17.13 3.57 -1.48
N GLN A 193 17.52 3.24 -0.24
CA GLN A 193 17.44 1.87 0.30
C GLN A 193 15.99 1.39 0.42
N LEU A 194 15.06 2.27 0.78
CA LEU A 194 13.63 1.96 0.78
C LEU A 194 13.14 1.70 -0.64
N LEU A 195 13.55 2.54 -1.60
CA LEU A 195 13.17 2.38 -3.00
C LEU A 195 13.69 1.05 -3.57
N GLN A 196 14.96 0.71 -3.33
CA GLN A 196 15.57 -0.57 -3.73
C GLN A 196 14.80 -1.77 -3.18
N MET A 197 14.42 -1.72 -1.89
CA MET A 197 13.65 -2.77 -1.23
C MET A 197 12.24 -2.93 -1.83
N VAL A 198 11.55 -1.82 -2.09
CA VAL A 198 10.22 -1.87 -2.69
C VAL A 198 10.29 -2.40 -4.12
N VAL A 199 11.29 -1.99 -4.91
CA VAL A 199 11.52 -2.48 -6.27
C VAL A 199 11.79 -3.98 -6.26
N SER A 200 12.71 -4.46 -5.41
CA SER A 200 13.05 -5.89 -5.34
C SER A 200 11.84 -6.75 -4.95
N TRP A 201 11.08 -6.34 -3.93
CA TRP A 201 9.88 -7.06 -3.50
C TRP A 201 8.82 -7.19 -4.60
N ILE A 202 8.59 -6.13 -5.38
CA ILE A 202 7.58 -6.14 -6.44
C ILE A 202 8.07 -6.94 -7.64
N GLN A 203 9.35 -6.85 -8.01
CA GLN A 203 9.93 -7.65 -9.09
C GLN A 203 9.88 -9.15 -8.77
N ASP A 204 10.23 -9.53 -7.55
CA ASP A 204 10.21 -10.93 -7.10
C ASP A 204 8.77 -11.45 -6.98
N GLN A 205 7.84 -10.63 -6.48
CA GLN A 205 6.45 -11.00 -6.28
C GLN A 205 5.46 -9.90 -6.72
N PRO A 206 5.11 -9.82 -8.02
CA PRO A 206 4.20 -8.78 -8.50
C PRO A 206 2.81 -8.79 -7.84
N ARG A 207 2.32 -9.96 -7.41
CA ARG A 207 1.01 -10.06 -6.72
C ARG A 207 1.04 -9.52 -5.28
N LEU A 208 2.21 -9.23 -4.72
CA LEU A 208 2.37 -8.70 -3.37
C LEU A 208 1.51 -7.46 -3.13
N VAL A 209 1.51 -6.51 -4.06
CA VAL A 209 0.76 -5.24 -3.95
C VAL A 209 -0.75 -5.42 -4.09
N LEU A 210 -1.23 -6.64 -4.37
CA LEU A 210 -2.65 -6.97 -4.46
C LEU A 210 -3.12 -7.83 -3.28
N ILE A 211 -2.21 -8.29 -2.41
CA ILE A 211 -2.53 -9.34 -1.43
C ILE A 211 -3.58 -8.89 -0.41
N THR A 212 -3.53 -7.64 0.06
CA THR A 212 -4.53 -7.13 1.01
C THR A 212 -5.90 -7.10 0.36
N LEU A 213 -6.00 -6.56 -0.86
CA LEU A 213 -7.25 -6.59 -1.64
C LEU A 213 -7.77 -8.02 -1.81
N LEU A 214 -6.88 -8.96 -2.14
CA LEU A 214 -7.23 -10.37 -2.35
C LEU A 214 -7.72 -11.08 -1.09
N ASN A 215 -7.17 -10.71 0.07
CA ASN A 215 -7.51 -11.32 1.35
C ASN A 215 -8.70 -10.62 2.03
N THR A 216 -9.06 -9.41 1.60
CA THR A 216 -10.19 -8.66 2.14
C THR A 216 -11.51 -9.20 1.55
N PRO A 217 -12.47 -9.64 2.38
CA PRO A 217 -13.77 -10.09 1.90
C PRO A 217 -14.53 -8.97 1.16
N PRO A 218 -15.26 -9.26 0.08
CA PRO A 218 -15.99 -8.24 -0.67
C PRO A 218 -17.11 -7.56 0.15
N SER A 219 -17.58 -8.20 1.23
CA SER A 219 -18.58 -7.68 2.15
C SER A 219 -18.01 -6.82 3.29
N SER A 220 -16.69 -6.78 3.47
CA SER A 220 -16.10 -5.98 4.54
C SER A 220 -16.02 -4.52 4.13
N SER A 221 -16.64 -3.64 4.91
CA SER A 221 -16.43 -2.20 4.80
C SER A 221 -15.07 -1.83 5.41
N GLN A 222 -14.27 -1.08 4.66
CA GLN A 222 -13.11 -0.43 5.26
C GLN A 222 -13.56 0.71 6.18
N PRO A 223 -12.86 0.93 7.31
CA PRO A 223 -13.06 2.13 8.12
C PRO A 223 -12.87 3.38 7.25
N ILE A 224 -13.72 4.38 7.47
CA ILE A 224 -13.60 5.68 6.78
C ILE A 224 -12.24 6.29 7.14
N GLY A 225 -11.50 6.74 6.14
CA GLY A 225 -10.18 7.34 6.34
C GLY A 225 -9.13 6.35 6.82
N SER A 226 -9.17 5.09 6.36
CA SER A 226 -8.07 4.11 6.47
C SER A 226 -7.16 4.16 5.23
N LEU A 227 -6.06 3.40 5.24
CA LEU A 227 -5.20 3.24 4.08
C LEU A 227 -5.92 2.52 2.92
N ASP A 228 -5.45 2.77 1.70
CA ASP A 228 -5.90 2.03 0.51
C ASP A 228 -5.57 0.54 0.61
N LEU A 229 -6.41 -0.32 0.03
CA LEU A 229 -6.19 -1.78 0.01
C LEU A 229 -4.99 -2.21 -0.86
N THR A 230 -4.41 -1.28 -1.61
CA THR A 230 -3.27 -1.54 -2.48
C THR A 230 -2.37 -0.29 -2.52
N PRO A 231 -1.04 -0.47 -2.57
CA PRO A 231 -0.13 0.67 -2.71
C PRO A 231 -0.10 1.24 -4.13
N LEU A 232 -0.85 0.69 -5.09
CA LEU A 232 -0.76 1.06 -6.51
C LEU A 232 -0.90 2.57 -6.76
N ALA A 233 -1.83 3.25 -6.09
CA ALA A 233 -2.00 4.70 -6.25
C ALA A 233 -0.75 5.48 -5.81
N GLY A 234 -0.17 5.11 -4.67
CA GLY A 234 1.06 5.70 -4.15
C GLY A 234 2.29 5.38 -5.01
N LEU A 235 2.38 4.15 -5.52
CA LEU A 235 3.47 3.75 -6.42
C LEU A 235 3.40 4.46 -7.78
N VAL A 236 2.20 4.63 -8.34
CA VAL A 236 1.99 5.45 -9.55
C VAL A 236 2.42 6.89 -9.29
N ARG A 237 2.01 7.48 -8.16
CA ARG A 237 2.44 8.82 -7.74
C ARG A 237 3.97 8.93 -7.69
N TRP A 238 4.65 7.95 -7.08
CA TRP A 238 6.12 7.89 -7.06
C TRP A 238 6.71 7.92 -8.46
N CYS A 239 6.29 6.99 -9.32
CA CYS A 239 6.82 6.85 -10.66
C CYS A 239 6.63 8.13 -11.50
N VAL A 240 5.46 8.77 -11.38
CA VAL A 240 5.10 9.96 -12.16
C VAL A 240 5.82 11.21 -11.66
N LYS A 241 5.88 11.46 -10.35
CA LYS A 241 6.50 12.66 -9.76
C LYS A 241 8.03 12.61 -9.74
N ALA A 242 8.63 11.41 -9.62
CA ALA A 242 10.07 11.26 -9.41
C ALA A 242 10.98 12.03 -10.38
N PRO A 243 10.74 12.05 -11.71
CA PRO A 243 11.61 12.77 -12.64
C PRO A 243 11.72 14.28 -12.35
N LEU A 244 10.67 14.88 -11.79
CA LEU A 244 10.64 16.31 -11.43
C LEU A 244 11.05 16.56 -9.98
N ALA A 245 10.65 15.67 -9.07
CA ALA A 245 10.87 15.83 -7.64
C ALA A 245 12.36 15.83 -7.27
N TYR A 246 13.15 14.93 -7.86
CA TYR A 246 14.59 14.87 -7.59
C TYR A 246 15.35 16.05 -8.22
N ARG A 247 14.83 16.64 -9.30
CA ARG A 247 15.42 17.85 -9.90
C ARG A 247 15.22 19.11 -9.09
N ARG A 248 14.22 19.14 -8.21
CA ARG A 248 14.04 20.26 -7.28
C ARG A 248 15.26 20.42 -6.37
N ASP A 249 15.92 19.32 -6.05
CA ASP A 249 17.15 19.23 -5.23
C ASP A 249 18.32 19.99 -5.89
N GLY A 250 18.50 19.82 -7.21
CA GLY A 250 19.59 20.43 -7.97
C GLY A 250 19.51 21.96 -8.17
N LYS A 251 18.51 22.66 -7.61
CA LYS A 251 18.45 24.13 -7.68
C LYS A 251 19.41 24.83 -6.71
N GLN A 252 20.02 24.13 -5.74
CA GLN A 252 20.95 24.75 -4.78
C GLN A 252 22.44 24.66 -5.17
N ASP A 253 22.86 23.67 -5.96
CA ASP A 253 24.27 23.53 -6.35
C ASP A 253 24.52 24.03 -7.78
N LEU A 254 24.72 25.35 -7.88
CA LEU A 254 25.29 26.03 -9.05
C LEU A 254 26.78 25.69 -9.24
N ALA A 255 27.14 24.40 -9.31
CA ALA A 255 28.44 23.94 -9.79
C ALA A 255 28.44 22.41 -10.01
N ASN A 256 28.24 21.98 -11.26
CA ASN A 256 28.64 20.67 -11.80
C ASN A 256 28.25 19.41 -10.99
N GLY A 257 27.15 18.77 -11.38
CA GLY A 257 26.94 17.34 -11.16
C GLY A 257 25.47 16.97 -10.98
N THR A 258 25.02 15.92 -11.67
CA THR A 258 23.88 15.12 -11.23
C THR A 258 24.18 14.65 -9.80
N THR A 259 23.27 14.81 -8.84
CA THR A 259 23.55 14.35 -7.47
C THR A 259 23.72 12.83 -7.47
N GLU A 260 24.64 12.27 -6.66
CA GLU A 260 24.87 10.82 -6.61
C GLU A 260 23.56 10.05 -6.34
N THR A 261 22.67 10.65 -5.54
CA THR A 261 21.32 10.15 -5.26
C THR A 261 20.42 10.08 -6.50
N GLU A 262 20.46 11.06 -7.40
CA GLU A 262 19.71 11.04 -8.66
C GLU A 262 20.16 9.91 -9.59
N LEU A 263 21.48 9.69 -9.67
CA LEU A 263 22.09 8.65 -10.50
C LEU A 263 21.70 7.25 -10.03
N GLU A 264 21.55 7.05 -8.73
CA GLU A 264 21.12 5.77 -8.15
C GLU A 264 19.60 5.58 -8.18
N ALA A 265 18.81 6.62 -7.91
CA ALA A 265 17.36 6.52 -7.81
C ALA A 265 16.65 6.46 -9.18
N GLY A 266 17.18 7.14 -10.20
CA GLY A 266 16.57 7.23 -11.54
C GLY A 266 16.27 5.87 -12.19
N PRO A 267 17.24 4.94 -12.26
CA PRO A 267 17.02 3.57 -12.77
C PRO A 267 15.95 2.82 -11.97
N LEU A 268 15.98 2.92 -10.64
CA LEU A 268 15.03 2.24 -9.76
C LEU A 268 13.58 2.70 -9.99
N PHE A 269 13.33 3.99 -10.22
CA PHE A 269 11.97 4.44 -10.58
C PHE A 269 11.53 3.95 -11.96
N SER A 270 12.45 3.74 -12.89
CA SER A 270 12.12 3.19 -14.20
C SER A 270 11.74 1.71 -14.10
N GLU A 271 12.49 0.94 -13.30
CA GLU A 271 12.16 -0.44 -12.96
C GLU A 271 10.84 -0.55 -12.18
N LEU A 272 10.63 0.33 -11.20
CA LEU A 272 9.40 0.40 -10.45
C LEU A 272 8.21 0.68 -11.36
N HIS A 273 8.33 1.67 -12.25
CA HIS A 273 7.28 2.04 -13.19
C HIS A 273 6.89 0.86 -14.08
N LEU A 274 7.88 0.16 -14.65
CA LEU A 274 7.62 -1.05 -15.43
C LEU A 274 6.90 -2.12 -14.60
N SER A 275 7.36 -2.36 -13.37
CA SER A 275 6.77 -3.35 -12.46
C SER A 275 5.32 -3.00 -12.11
N VAL A 276 5.02 -1.72 -11.85
CA VAL A 276 3.66 -1.22 -11.62
C VAL A 276 2.76 -1.43 -12.84
N LEU A 277 3.24 -1.12 -14.04
CA LEU A 277 2.47 -1.37 -15.28
C LEU A 277 2.19 -2.86 -15.48
N GLN A 278 3.17 -3.73 -15.21
CA GLN A 278 3.00 -5.18 -15.28
C GLN A 278 1.94 -5.67 -14.28
N VAL A 279 1.95 -5.18 -13.04
CA VAL A 279 0.91 -5.49 -12.06
C VAL A 279 -0.47 -5.05 -12.54
N LEU A 280 -0.59 -3.83 -13.08
CA LEU A 280 -1.86 -3.34 -13.60
C LEU A 280 -2.39 -4.21 -14.76
N LEU A 281 -1.51 -4.79 -15.57
CA LEU A 281 -1.89 -5.73 -16.63
C LEU A 281 -2.37 -7.09 -16.08
N LEU A 282 -1.94 -7.51 -14.89
CA LEU A 282 -2.45 -8.72 -14.22
C LEU A 282 -3.84 -8.52 -13.62
N LEU A 283 -4.19 -7.27 -13.31
CA LEU A 283 -5.35 -6.91 -12.53
C LEU A 283 -6.70 -7.38 -13.12
N PRO A 284 -6.96 -7.36 -14.45
CA PRO A 284 -8.24 -7.78 -15.00
C PRO A 284 -8.58 -9.24 -14.68
N GLY A 285 -7.57 -10.13 -14.68
CA GLY A 285 -7.74 -11.53 -14.29
C GLY A 285 -8.15 -11.64 -12.82
N VAL A 286 -7.41 -10.95 -11.95
CA VAL A 286 -7.65 -10.91 -10.51
C VAL A 286 -9.04 -10.35 -10.15
N LEU A 287 -9.42 -9.23 -10.75
CA LEU A 287 -10.72 -8.60 -10.50
C LEU A 287 -11.87 -9.45 -11.03
N ARG A 288 -11.67 -10.18 -12.15
CA ARG A 288 -12.68 -11.10 -12.68
C ARG A 288 -12.92 -12.27 -11.72
N GLU A 289 -11.85 -12.87 -11.19
CA GLU A 289 -11.94 -13.95 -10.21
C GLU A 289 -12.72 -13.53 -8.94
N LYS A 290 -12.56 -12.28 -8.51
CA LYS A 290 -13.25 -11.73 -7.33
C LYS A 290 -14.63 -11.11 -7.64
N GLY A 291 -15.06 -11.07 -8.90
CA GLY A 291 -16.31 -10.40 -9.30
C GLY A 291 -16.31 -8.88 -9.09
N LEU A 292 -15.12 -8.26 -9.09
CA LEU A 292 -14.90 -6.83 -8.83
C LEU A 292 -14.56 -6.02 -10.09
N LEU A 293 -14.43 -6.68 -11.25
CA LEU A 293 -14.09 -6.02 -12.50
C LEU A 293 -15.14 -4.93 -12.86
N GLY A 294 -14.67 -3.70 -13.05
CA GLY A 294 -15.54 -2.54 -13.30
C GLY A 294 -16.31 -2.02 -12.08
N ARG A 295 -16.07 -2.59 -10.88
CA ARG A 295 -16.71 -2.19 -9.61
C ARG A 295 -15.74 -1.56 -8.62
N LEU A 296 -14.44 -1.76 -8.82
CA LEU A 296 -13.39 -1.25 -7.96
C LEU A 296 -12.46 -0.33 -8.75
N ALA A 297 -12.46 0.96 -8.41
CA ALA A 297 -11.40 1.87 -8.84
C ALA A 297 -10.21 1.71 -7.89
N LEU A 298 -9.07 1.26 -8.41
CA LEU A 298 -7.81 1.28 -7.67
C LEU A 298 -7.11 2.63 -7.76
N LEU A 299 -7.37 3.39 -8.83
CA LEU A 299 -7.04 4.80 -8.94
C LEU A 299 -8.34 5.60 -8.82
N GLN A 300 -8.59 6.15 -7.65
CA GLN A 300 -9.79 6.96 -7.40
C GLN A 300 -9.69 8.32 -8.12
N PRO A 301 -10.80 8.90 -8.61
CA PRO A 301 -10.79 10.22 -9.25
C PRO A 301 -10.15 11.33 -8.40
N ASP A 302 -10.38 11.30 -7.08
CA ASP A 302 -9.82 12.29 -6.15
C ASP A 302 -8.29 12.18 -6.06
N GLN A 303 -7.76 10.95 -6.06
CA GLN A 303 -6.32 10.70 -6.04
C GLN A 303 -5.65 11.16 -7.34
N LEU A 304 -6.33 10.96 -8.47
CA LEU A 304 -5.86 11.45 -9.77
C LEU A 304 -5.90 12.98 -9.85
N THR A 305 -6.97 13.59 -9.34
CA THR A 305 -7.12 15.05 -9.29
C THR A 305 -6.01 15.68 -8.44
N SER A 306 -5.74 15.11 -7.26
CA SER A 306 -4.62 15.54 -6.41
C SER A 306 -3.28 15.37 -7.13
N LEU A 307 -3.00 14.23 -7.75
CA LEU A 307 -1.75 14.01 -8.49
C LEU A 307 -1.56 15.05 -9.62
N ILE A 308 -2.59 15.32 -10.41
CA ILE A 308 -2.50 16.30 -11.51
C ILE A 308 -2.32 17.72 -10.98
N SER A 309 -2.94 18.07 -9.85
CA SER A 309 -2.72 19.37 -9.21
C SER A 309 -1.28 19.49 -8.73
N ASP A 310 -0.78 18.52 -7.96
CA ASP A 310 0.62 18.49 -7.49
C ASP A 310 1.62 18.62 -8.64
N LEU A 311 1.36 17.95 -9.77
CA LEU A 311 2.20 18.03 -10.95
C LEU A 311 2.15 19.41 -11.58
N SER A 312 0.98 20.03 -11.64
CA SER A 312 0.84 21.40 -12.17
C SER A 312 1.66 22.38 -11.33
N ASP A 313 1.58 22.27 -10.00
CA ASP A 313 2.32 23.12 -9.07
C ASP A 313 3.84 22.89 -9.19
N LEU A 314 4.28 21.62 -9.28
CA LEU A 314 5.68 21.26 -9.55
C LEU A 314 6.21 21.84 -10.87
N LEU A 315 5.39 21.82 -11.92
CA LEU A 315 5.74 22.35 -13.23
C LEU A 315 5.82 23.88 -13.24
N GLU A 316 4.96 24.56 -12.48
CA GLU A 316 5.03 26.01 -12.29
C GLU A 316 6.29 26.43 -11.51
N GLU A 317 6.69 25.64 -10.50
CA GLU A 317 7.94 25.86 -9.74
C GLU A 317 9.20 25.70 -10.61
N LEU A 318 9.21 24.74 -11.54
CA LEU A 318 10.36 24.41 -12.37
C LEU A 318 10.38 25.26 -13.64
N ASN A 319 11.39 26.13 -13.80
CA ASN A 319 11.50 27.01 -14.98
C ASN A 319 11.73 26.15 -16.27
N PRO A 320 10.76 26.09 -17.21
CA PRO A 320 10.78 25.13 -18.32
C PRO A 320 11.77 25.49 -19.45
N LEU A 321 12.48 26.62 -19.33
CA LEU A 321 13.40 27.11 -20.36
C LEU A 321 14.71 26.30 -20.47
N HIS A 322 14.99 25.41 -19.51
CA HIS A 322 16.17 24.56 -19.56
C HIS A 322 15.86 23.24 -20.30
N SER A 323 16.65 22.92 -21.33
CA SER A 323 16.40 21.74 -22.19
C SER A 323 16.35 20.41 -21.44
N ASP A 324 17.12 20.28 -20.35
CA ASP A 324 17.12 19.10 -19.49
C ASP A 324 15.84 19.03 -18.62
N THR A 325 15.32 20.15 -18.13
CA THR A 325 14.02 20.18 -17.45
C THR A 325 12.91 19.69 -18.39
N GLN A 326 12.97 20.09 -19.66
CA GLN A 326 11.97 19.68 -20.66
C GLN A 326 11.96 18.16 -20.90
N THR A 327 13.10 17.46 -20.86
CA THR A 327 13.13 16.00 -21.01
C THR A 327 12.46 15.31 -19.82
N HIS A 328 12.67 15.81 -18.60
CA HIS A 328 12.06 15.26 -17.38
C HIS A 328 10.56 15.55 -17.32
N ILE A 329 10.12 16.72 -17.79
CA ILE A 329 8.70 17.04 -17.98
C ILE A 329 8.05 16.03 -18.92
N GLN A 330 8.66 15.78 -20.09
CA GLN A 330 8.12 14.80 -21.03
C GLN A 330 8.09 13.38 -20.43
N LEU A 331 9.15 12.96 -19.71
CA LEU A 331 9.18 11.67 -19.04
C LEU A 331 8.07 11.52 -17.99
N THR A 332 7.84 12.54 -17.17
CA THR A 332 6.74 12.56 -16.19
C THR A 332 5.38 12.43 -16.87
N LEU A 333 5.14 13.18 -17.94
CA LEU A 333 3.88 13.12 -18.69
C LEU A 333 3.70 11.79 -19.41
N ASP A 334 4.77 11.20 -19.94
CA ASP A 334 4.75 9.86 -20.55
C ASP A 334 4.40 8.79 -19.51
N ARG A 335 5.02 8.83 -18.32
CA ARG A 335 4.71 7.90 -17.22
C ARG A 335 3.25 8.04 -16.77
N LEU A 336 2.74 9.27 -16.65
CA LEU A 336 1.33 9.51 -16.34
C LEU A 336 0.42 8.92 -17.42
N ALA A 337 0.71 9.18 -18.69
CA ALA A 337 -0.08 8.71 -19.80
C ALA A 337 -0.12 7.17 -19.86
N GLN A 338 1.03 6.50 -19.67
CA GLN A 338 1.12 5.04 -19.61
C GLN A 338 0.30 4.48 -18.44
N ALA A 339 0.43 5.05 -17.24
CA ALA A 339 -0.32 4.61 -16.07
C ALA A 339 -1.83 4.75 -16.27
N LEU A 340 -2.29 5.88 -16.84
CA LEU A 340 -3.69 6.10 -17.19
C LEU A 340 -4.17 5.11 -18.25
N GLN A 341 -3.42 4.93 -19.33
CA GLN A 341 -3.78 4.02 -20.42
C GLN A 341 -3.95 2.59 -19.93
N VAL A 342 -2.98 2.07 -19.16
CA VAL A 342 -3.03 0.70 -18.65
C VAL A 342 -4.13 0.56 -17.61
N SER A 343 -4.32 1.53 -16.72
CA SER A 343 -5.39 1.49 -15.72
C SER A 343 -6.78 1.50 -16.33
N MET A 344 -6.99 2.29 -17.39
CA MET A 344 -8.24 2.29 -18.16
C MET A 344 -8.47 0.95 -18.87
N ALA A 345 -7.45 0.43 -19.56
CA ALA A 345 -7.52 -0.86 -20.24
C ALA A 345 -7.76 -2.03 -19.27
N ALA A 346 -7.22 -1.92 -18.05
CA ALA A 346 -7.38 -2.91 -17.00
C ALA A 346 -8.71 -2.80 -16.22
N GLY A 347 -9.50 -1.75 -16.47
CA GLY A 347 -10.70 -1.46 -15.67
C GLY A 347 -10.40 -1.07 -14.22
N ALA A 348 -9.18 -0.62 -13.94
CA ALA A 348 -8.69 -0.17 -12.63
C ALA A 348 -9.04 1.30 -12.33
N LEU A 349 -9.40 2.07 -13.35
CA LEU A 349 -9.78 3.47 -13.26
C LEU A 349 -11.26 3.62 -13.64
N LEU A 350 -12.08 4.09 -12.70
CA LEU A 350 -13.50 4.39 -12.95
C LEU A 350 -13.66 5.92 -13.05
N CYS A 351 -13.93 6.43 -14.24
CA CYS A 351 -14.30 7.82 -14.45
C CYS A 351 -15.79 7.89 -14.80
N SER A 352 -16.55 8.72 -14.08
CA SER A 352 -18.01 8.86 -14.23
C SER A 352 -18.42 9.22 -15.67
N ARG A 353 -17.62 10.03 -16.38
CA ARG A 353 -17.82 10.38 -17.80
C ARG A 353 -16.68 9.89 -18.71
N GLY A 354 -15.91 8.89 -18.25
CA GLY A 354 -14.82 8.31 -19.04
C GLY A 354 -13.71 9.31 -19.36
N ARG A 355 -13.38 9.45 -20.65
CA ARG A 355 -12.24 10.26 -21.15
C ARG A 355 -12.45 11.77 -21.05
N ASP A 356 -13.69 12.23 -20.94
CA ASP A 356 -13.98 13.68 -20.88
C ASP A 356 -13.55 14.29 -19.55
N ASP A 357 -13.74 13.56 -18.43
CA ASP A 357 -13.24 13.97 -17.11
C ASP A 357 -11.70 14.02 -17.12
N LEU A 358 -11.05 13.01 -17.72
CA LEU A 358 -9.58 12.99 -17.87
C LEU A 358 -9.07 14.16 -18.70
N ARG A 359 -9.75 14.50 -19.79
CA ARG A 359 -9.39 15.64 -20.64
C ARG A 359 -9.51 16.97 -19.88
N ALA A 360 -10.59 17.14 -19.12
CA ALA A 360 -10.77 18.31 -18.28
C ALA A 360 -9.65 18.43 -17.23
N LEU A 361 -9.34 17.34 -16.52
CA LEU A 361 -8.28 17.31 -15.50
C LEU A 361 -6.90 17.60 -16.10
N CYS A 362 -6.53 16.91 -17.19
CA CYS A 362 -5.20 17.03 -17.79
C CYS A 362 -5.01 18.30 -18.63
N SER A 363 -6.06 19.11 -18.86
CA SER A 363 -5.96 20.34 -19.66
C SER A 363 -4.99 21.39 -19.11
N ARG A 364 -4.66 21.30 -17.82
CA ARG A 364 -3.68 22.15 -17.12
C ARG A 364 -2.23 21.76 -17.39
N LEU A 365 -1.99 20.55 -17.91
CA LEU A 365 -0.65 20.01 -18.11
C LEU A 365 -0.07 20.46 -19.47
N PRO A 366 1.26 20.57 -19.59
CA PRO A 366 1.92 20.85 -20.87
C PRO A 366 1.60 19.80 -21.94
N HIS A 367 1.81 20.19 -23.20
CA HIS A 367 1.59 19.28 -24.32
C HIS A 367 2.53 18.05 -24.24
N ASN A 368 1.92 16.87 -24.35
CA ASN A 368 2.61 15.59 -24.48
C ASN A 368 1.84 14.68 -25.44
N ASN A 369 2.53 14.12 -26.43
CA ASN A 369 1.90 13.37 -27.52
C ASN A 369 1.21 12.10 -27.02
N LEU A 370 1.81 11.39 -26.07
CA LEU A 370 1.26 10.15 -25.54
C LEU A 370 0.00 10.42 -24.71
N LEU A 371 0.04 11.43 -23.84
CA LEU A 371 -1.10 11.84 -23.03
C LEU A 371 -2.28 12.27 -23.92
N GLN A 372 -2.03 13.04 -24.98
CA GLN A 372 -3.05 13.41 -25.95
C GLN A 372 -3.68 12.18 -26.61
N LEU A 373 -2.86 11.22 -27.06
CA LEU A 373 -3.35 9.98 -27.65
C LEU A 373 -4.23 9.18 -26.67
N VAL A 374 -3.83 9.11 -25.40
CA VAL A 374 -4.61 8.45 -24.33
C VAL A 374 -5.93 9.17 -24.08
N MET A 375 -5.97 10.51 -24.15
CA MET A 375 -7.22 11.27 -23.98
C MET A 375 -8.15 11.21 -25.21
N SER A 376 -7.60 11.09 -26.42
CA SER A 376 -8.36 10.96 -27.67
C SER A 376 -8.95 9.56 -27.87
N GLY A 377 -8.24 8.53 -27.40
CA GLY A 377 -8.63 7.14 -27.52
C GLY A 377 -8.40 6.52 -28.90
N PRO A 378 -8.70 5.21 -29.03
CA PRO A 378 -8.55 4.54 -30.31
C PRO A 378 -9.39 5.31 -31.32
N VAL A 379 -8.76 5.70 -32.43
CA VAL A 379 -9.48 6.25 -33.58
C VAL A 379 -10.56 5.25 -33.90
N GLN A 380 -11.82 5.60 -33.63
CA GLN A 380 -12.93 4.87 -34.22
C GLN A 380 -12.67 4.95 -35.71
N GLN A 381 -12.32 3.84 -36.34
CA GLN A 381 -12.43 3.72 -37.78
C GLN A 381 -13.91 3.88 -38.07
N SER A 382 -14.35 5.13 -38.26
CA SER A 382 -15.58 5.45 -38.94
C SER A 382 -15.53 4.67 -40.25
N GLY A 383 -16.41 3.68 -40.37
CA GLY A 383 -16.36 2.70 -41.44
C GLY A 383 -16.43 3.38 -42.80
N PHE A 384 -15.29 3.50 -43.48
CA PHE A 384 -15.17 3.76 -44.91
C PHE A 384 -13.79 3.29 -45.39
N TYR A 385 -13.56 1.97 -45.35
CA TYR A 385 -12.68 1.32 -46.32
C TYR A 385 -13.44 0.10 -46.86
N PRO A 386 -13.64 -0.01 -48.19
CA PRO A 386 -14.27 -1.18 -48.76
C PRO A 386 -13.34 -2.37 -48.55
N HIS A 387 -13.83 -3.41 -47.87
CA HIS A 387 -13.17 -4.69 -47.77
C HIS A 387 -12.96 -5.25 -49.18
N ILE A 388 -11.75 -5.16 -49.71
CA ILE A 388 -11.32 -5.99 -50.84
C ILE A 388 -10.83 -7.30 -50.23
N HIS A 389 -11.45 -8.39 -50.67
CA HIS A 389 -11.17 -9.82 -50.35
C HIS A 389 -12.05 -10.46 -49.27
N THR A 390 -13.28 -10.78 -49.66
CA THR A 390 -13.97 -12.03 -49.27
C THR A 390 -14.45 -12.76 -50.53
N PRO A 391 -14.24 -14.08 -50.67
CA PRO A 391 -14.70 -14.86 -51.82
C PRO A 391 -16.22 -15.18 -51.68
N PRO A 392 -16.96 -15.39 -52.79
CA PRO A 392 -18.41 -15.52 -52.71
C PRO A 392 -18.83 -16.94 -52.29
N LEU A 393 -19.57 -17.04 -51.18
CA LEU A 393 -20.24 -18.26 -50.75
C LEU A 393 -21.60 -18.41 -51.46
N GLY A 394 -21.75 -19.50 -52.20
CA GLY A 394 -22.82 -20.47 -51.98
C GLY A 394 -24.24 -20.14 -52.46
N TYR A 395 -24.59 -20.75 -53.58
CA TYR A 395 -25.91 -21.19 -54.04
C TYR A 395 -27.05 -21.24 -53.00
N SER A 396 -28.20 -20.67 -53.40
CA SER A 396 -29.49 -20.72 -52.72
C SER A 396 -30.17 -22.10 -52.87
N PRO A 397 -30.76 -22.71 -51.82
CA PRO A 397 -31.52 -23.95 -51.98
C PRO A 397 -32.98 -23.63 -52.33
N ARG A 398 -33.40 -24.00 -53.55
CA ARG A 398 -34.80 -24.02 -53.99
C ARG A 398 -35.54 -25.23 -53.42
N MET A 399 -36.81 -24.96 -53.09
CA MET A 399 -37.86 -25.81 -52.49
C MET A 399 -37.93 -27.26 -53.00
N ALA A 400 -38.11 -28.20 -52.06
CA ALA A 400 -38.50 -29.58 -52.32
C ALA A 400 -40.00 -29.68 -52.60
N PHE A 401 -40.37 -30.32 -53.71
CA PHE A 401 -41.75 -30.72 -54.03
C PHE A 401 -42.16 -31.98 -53.25
N PRO A 402 -43.46 -32.19 -52.98
CA PRO A 402 -43.93 -33.33 -52.21
C PRO A 402 -44.06 -34.60 -53.07
N PHE A 403 -43.59 -35.72 -52.55
CA PHE A 403 -43.80 -37.05 -53.11
C PHE A 403 -45.22 -37.55 -52.73
N ARG A 404 -46.05 -37.87 -53.72
CA ARG A 404 -47.31 -38.63 -53.57
C ARG A 404 -47.02 -40.13 -53.76
N PRO A 405 -47.65 -41.04 -52.99
CA PRO A 405 -47.80 -42.43 -53.39
C PRO A 405 -49.27 -42.79 -53.69
N SER A 406 -49.54 -43.30 -54.89
CA SER A 406 -50.47 -44.40 -55.20
C SER A 406 -50.89 -44.43 -56.69
N HIS A 407 -50.21 -45.26 -57.48
CA HIS A 407 -50.74 -46.43 -58.21
C HIS A 407 -49.74 -46.92 -59.24
#